data_AF-A0A7G1H3G7-F1
#
_entry.id   AF-A0A7G1H3G7-F1
#
_cell.length_a   1.000
_cell.length_b   1.000
_cell.length_c   1.000
_cell.angle_alpha   90.00
_cell.angle_beta   90.00
_cell.angle_gamma   90.00
#
_symmetry.space_group_name_H-M   'P 1'
#
loop_
_entity.id
_entity.type
_entity.pdbx_description
1 polymer ?
#
loop_
_entity_poly.entity_id
_entity_poly.type
_entity_poly.pdbx_seq_one_letter_code
_entity_poly.pdbx_strand_id
1 'polypeptide(L)'
;MVASLRRFLENEVAQQRLKIIKFYEKYGEEATKEAFGVDRKLISKWRKRLKENGGRLEALVPHLFSYPRCPKINAHIERYNRTIQEEFIDNHVDIIHDKRLFHQQLADYLIFYNTKRIHKSLNKKTPIQFIIEKGGMSQKSLSYTSY
;
A
#
# COMPACT_ATOMS: atom_id res chain seq x y z
N MET A 1 17.32 -7.82 6.85
CA MET A 1 16.14 -6.91 6.81
C MET A 1 15.58 -6.92 5.41
N VAL A 2 14.31 -7.28 5.22
CA VAL A 2 13.71 -7.42 3.88
C VAL A 2 13.67 -6.07 3.18
N ALA A 3 14.25 -5.97 1.98
CA ALA A 3 14.32 -4.74 1.18
C ALA A 3 12.93 -4.12 0.88
N SER A 4 11.86 -4.92 0.96
CA SER A 4 10.47 -4.48 0.78
C SER A 4 10.01 -3.43 1.79
N LEU A 5 10.61 -3.35 2.97
CA LEU A 5 10.29 -2.32 3.98
C LEU A 5 11.01 -0.99 3.72
N ARG A 6 12.09 -0.97 2.92
CA ARG A 6 12.70 0.30 2.47
C ARG A 6 11.82 1.05 1.46
N ARG A 7 10.88 0.35 0.82
CA ARG A 7 10.08 0.83 -0.31
C ARG A 7 9.03 1.88 0.05
N PHE A 8 8.65 1.97 1.33
CA PHE A 8 7.77 3.02 1.85
C PHE A 8 8.54 4.24 2.37
N LEU A 9 9.86 4.15 2.54
CA LEU A 9 10.71 5.29 2.90
C LEU A 9 10.75 6.35 1.78
N GLU A 10 10.48 5.96 0.53
CA GLU A 10 10.53 6.80 -0.67
C GLU A 10 9.17 7.41 -1.06
N ASN A 11 8.20 7.46 -0.15
CA ASN A 11 7.01 8.24 -0.44
C ASN A 11 7.38 9.73 -0.37
N GLU A 12 7.45 10.38 -1.54
CA GLU A 12 7.79 11.80 -1.67
C GLU A 12 6.95 12.68 -0.72
N VAL A 13 5.67 12.37 -0.57
CA VAL A 13 4.76 13.11 0.32
C VAL A 13 5.14 12.95 1.78
N ALA A 14 5.51 11.73 2.20
CA ALA A 14 5.94 11.48 3.58
C ALA A 14 7.28 12.16 3.89
N GLN A 15 8.22 12.13 2.94
CA GLN A 15 9.51 12.81 3.06
C GLN A 15 9.35 14.33 3.11
N GLN A 16 8.51 14.89 2.25
CA GLN A 16 8.19 16.31 2.24
C GLN A 16 7.56 16.74 3.56
N ARG A 17 6.60 15.96 4.09
CA ARG A 17 6.00 16.20 5.42
C ARG A 17 7.04 16.17 6.53
N LEU A 18 7.97 15.21 6.50
CA LEU A 18 9.07 15.16 7.48
C LEU A 18 9.98 16.39 7.36
N LYS A 19 10.31 16.82 6.14
CA LYS A 19 11.13 18.02 5.89
C LYS A 19 10.46 19.26 6.49
N ILE A 20 9.15 19.42 6.31
CA ILE A 20 8.38 20.53 6.87
C ILE A 20 8.37 20.48 8.41
N ILE A 21 8.21 19.30 9.01
CA ILE A 21 8.25 19.15 10.48
C ILE A 21 9.62 19.56 11.03
N LYS A 22 10.72 19.10 10.41
CA LYS A 22 12.08 19.48 10.81
C LYS A 22 12.34 20.98 10.64
N PHE A 23 11.82 21.57 9.56
CA PHE A 23 11.91 23.00 9.32
C PHE A 23 11.17 23.80 10.40
N TYR A 24 9.95 23.37 10.76
CA TYR A 24 9.17 23.99 11.83
C TYR A 24 9.87 23.93 13.18
N GLU A 25 10.52 22.81 13.52
CA GLU A 25 11.28 22.68 14.77
C GLU A 25 12.50 23.60 14.84
N LYS A 26 13.07 23.98 13.68
CA LYS A 26 14.24 24.86 13.59
C LYS A 26 13.89 26.35 13.51
N TYR A 27 12.83 26.71 12.79
CA TYR A 27 12.54 28.11 12.42
C TYR A 27 11.19 28.64 12.95
N GLY A 28 10.33 27.79 13.51
CA GLY A 28 9.05 28.21 14.07
C GLY A 28 7.92 28.38 13.05
N GLU A 29 6.81 29.01 13.49
CA GLU A 29 5.53 29.03 12.77
C GLU A 29 5.50 29.99 11.57
N GLU A 30 5.97 31.22 11.75
CA GLU A 30 5.91 32.28 10.73
C GLU A 30 6.70 31.89 9.47
N ALA A 31 7.95 31.47 9.65
CA ALA A 31 8.82 31.01 8.56
C ALA A 31 8.25 29.78 7.84
N THR A 32 7.60 28.86 8.56
CA THR A 32 7.04 27.65 7.94
C THR A 32 5.80 27.95 7.11
N LYS A 33 4.98 28.89 7.57
CA LYS A 33 3.79 29.34 6.86
C LYS A 33 4.18 30.09 5.58
N GLU A 34 5.22 30.92 5.63
CA GLU A 34 5.75 31.63 4.47
C GLU A 34 6.38 30.67 3.44
N ALA A 35 7.21 29.73 3.88
CA ALA A 35 7.94 28.84 2.96
C ALA A 35 7.08 27.73 2.33
N PHE A 36 6.10 27.18 3.07
CA PHE A 36 5.36 25.98 2.65
C PHE A 36 3.83 26.17 2.62
N GLY A 37 3.30 27.30 3.11
CA GLY A 37 1.85 27.54 3.18
C GLY A 37 1.10 26.58 4.11
N VAL A 38 1.80 25.92 5.05
CA VAL A 38 1.21 24.91 5.94
C VAL A 38 0.83 25.51 7.29
N ASP A 39 -0.41 25.26 7.72
CA ASP A 39 -0.89 25.66 9.05
C ASP A 39 -0.25 24.84 10.18
N ARG A 40 0.04 25.50 11.31
CA ARG A 40 0.52 24.85 12.54
C ARG A 40 -0.36 23.68 12.99
N LYS A 41 -1.68 23.78 12.84
CA LYS A 41 -2.63 22.70 13.19
C LYS A 41 -2.33 21.41 12.42
N LEU A 42 -1.94 21.52 11.16
CA LEU A 42 -1.62 20.37 10.31
C LEU A 42 -0.30 19.72 10.75
N ILE A 43 0.72 20.52 11.01
CA ILE A 43 2.03 20.06 11.52
C ILE A 43 1.87 19.35 12.86
N SER A 44 1.05 19.91 13.77
CA SER A 44 0.75 19.30 15.06
C SER A 44 0.07 17.93 14.91
N LYS A 45 -0.90 17.79 13.99
CA LYS A 45 -1.50 16.49 13.66
C LYS A 45 -0.46 15.49 13.14
N TRP A 46 0.46 15.92 12.27
CA TRP A 46 1.52 15.05 11.75
C TRP A 46 2.51 14.61 12.84
N ARG A 47 2.93 15.53 13.73
CA ARG A 47 3.78 15.22 14.89
C ARG A 47 3.10 14.23 15.83
N LYS A 48 1.80 14.42 16.11
CA LYS A 48 1.01 13.47 16.91
C LYS A 48 1.01 12.07 16.29
N ARG A 49 0.72 11.97 14.99
CA ARG A 49 0.74 10.68 14.27
C ARG A 49 2.12 10.01 14.30
N LEU A 50 3.21 10.77 14.11
CA LEU A 50 4.56 10.24 14.22
C LEU A 50 4.84 9.68 15.61
N LYS A 51 4.44 10.40 16.67
CA LYS A 51 4.62 9.96 18.05
C LYS A 51 3.86 8.66 18.34
N GLU A 52 2.61 8.58 17.91
CA GLU A 52 1.76 7.39 18.08
C GLU A 52 2.28 6.17 17.32
N ASN A 53 2.95 6.38 16.18
CA ASN A 53 3.47 5.30 15.33
C ASN A 53 4.98 5.02 15.55
N GLY A 54 5.55 5.47 16.67
CA GLY A 54 6.95 5.19 17.02
C GLY A 54 7.99 5.80 16.08
N GLY A 55 7.68 6.95 15.46
CA GLY A 55 8.59 7.69 14.59
C GLY A 55 8.74 7.16 13.16
N ARG A 56 7.90 6.19 12.75
CA ARG A 56 7.95 5.62 11.40
C ARG A 56 7.45 6.63 10.35
N LEU A 57 8.23 6.81 9.28
CA LEU A 57 7.89 7.69 8.15
C LEU A 57 6.58 7.31 7.46
N GLU A 58 6.23 6.02 7.46
CA GLU A 58 4.99 5.47 6.91
C GLU A 58 3.74 6.16 7.47
N ALA A 59 3.78 6.62 8.72
CA ALA A 59 2.67 7.30 9.37
C ALA A 59 2.33 8.67 8.76
N LEU A 60 3.27 9.24 8.00
CA LEU A 60 3.07 10.49 7.26
C LEU A 60 2.48 10.28 5.86
N VAL A 61 2.33 9.03 5.40
CA VAL A 61 1.63 8.76 4.14
C VAL A 61 0.15 9.12 4.31
N PRO A 62 -0.47 9.89 3.39
CA PRO A 62 -1.90 10.15 3.44
C PRO A 62 -2.69 8.84 3.36
N HIS A 63 -3.50 8.56 4.38
CA HIS A 63 -4.45 7.46 4.33
C HIS A 63 -5.76 7.93 3.69
N LEU A 64 -6.17 7.26 2.62
CA LEU A 64 -7.44 7.49 1.94
C LEU A 64 -8.47 6.54 2.52
N PHE A 65 -9.45 7.10 3.24
CA PHE A 65 -10.56 6.33 3.77
C PHE A 65 -11.71 6.30 2.76
N SER A 66 -12.43 5.18 2.69
CA SER A 66 -13.71 5.10 2.00
C SER A 66 -14.74 6.00 2.69
N TYR A 67 -15.63 6.62 1.92
CA TYR A 67 -16.71 7.43 2.47
C TYR A 67 -17.68 6.58 3.30
N PRO A 68 -18.20 7.09 4.44
CA PRO A 68 -19.20 6.39 5.23
C PRO A 68 -20.45 6.05 4.40
N ARG A 69 -21.04 4.87 4.64
CA ARG A 69 -22.27 4.38 3.97
C ARG A 69 -22.15 4.22 2.44
N CYS A 70 -20.93 4.11 1.90
CA CYS A 70 -20.68 3.87 0.49
C CYS A 70 -19.98 2.51 0.27
N PRO A 71 -20.67 1.37 0.51
CA PRO A 71 -20.04 0.04 0.42
C PRO A 71 -19.54 -0.30 -1.00
N LYS A 72 -20.19 0.28 -2.03
CA LYS A 72 -19.83 0.05 -3.44
C LYS A 72 -18.40 0.45 -3.80
N ILE A 73 -17.78 1.35 -3.04
CA ILE A 73 -16.40 1.81 -3.29
C ILE A 73 -15.40 0.66 -3.16
N ASN A 74 -15.64 -0.28 -2.23
CA ASN A 74 -14.74 -1.40 -1.97
C ASN A 74 -15.16 -2.69 -2.68
N ALA A 75 -16.26 -2.69 -3.44
CA ALA A 75 -16.86 -3.90 -4.02
C ALA A 75 -15.88 -4.71 -4.90
N HIS A 76 -14.98 -4.05 -5.63
CA HIS A 76 -13.96 -4.73 -6.44
C HIS A 76 -12.91 -5.45 -5.58
N ILE A 77 -12.47 -4.81 -4.49
CA ILE A 77 -11.50 -5.38 -3.53
C ILE A 77 -12.15 -6.54 -2.77
N GLU A 78 -13.40 -6.37 -2.33
CA GLU A 78 -14.16 -7.42 -1.65
C GLU A 78 -14.34 -8.64 -2.55
N ARG A 79 -14.68 -8.44 -3.83
CA ARG A 79 -14.77 -9.53 -4.81
C ARG A 79 -13.42 -10.23 -5.01
N TYR A 80 -12.33 -9.47 -5.07
CA TYR A 80 -10.99 -10.04 -5.17
C TYR A 80 -10.64 -10.90 -3.95
N ASN A 81 -10.90 -10.39 -2.73
CA ASN A 81 -10.65 -11.13 -1.49
C ASN A 81 -11.49 -12.41 -1.42
N ARG A 82 -12.76 -12.34 -1.84
CA ARG A 82 -13.62 -13.51 -1.95
C ARG A 82 -13.03 -14.56 -2.90
N THR A 83 -12.52 -14.16 -4.06
CA THR A 83 -11.87 -15.08 -5.00
C THR A 83 -10.64 -15.76 -4.40
N ILE A 84 -9.80 -15.02 -3.65
CA ILE A 84 -8.68 -15.64 -2.92
C ILE A 84 -9.19 -16.65 -1.90
N GLN A 85 -10.25 -16.29 -1.17
CA GLN A 85 -10.80 -17.16 -0.15
C GLN A 85 -11.31 -18.47 -0.74
N GLU A 86 -12.22 -18.38 -1.71
CA GLU A 86 -12.87 -19.54 -2.33
C GLU A 86 -11.89 -20.44 -3.10
N GLU A 87 -10.90 -19.86 -3.79
CA GLU A 87 -9.99 -20.64 -4.64
C GLU A 87 -8.74 -21.13 -3.92
N PHE A 88 -8.23 -20.35 -2.96
CA PHE A 88 -6.99 -20.69 -2.25
C PHE A 88 -7.24 -21.05 -0.79
N ILE A 89 -7.78 -20.14 0.02
CA ILE A 89 -7.81 -20.30 1.48
C ILE A 89 -8.65 -21.51 1.89
N ASP A 90 -9.84 -21.66 1.33
CA ASP A 90 -10.79 -22.72 1.70
C ASP A 90 -10.25 -24.13 1.35
N ASN A 91 -9.38 -24.23 0.33
CA ASN A 91 -8.71 -25.49 -0.05
C ASN A 91 -7.45 -25.79 0.76
N HIS A 92 -6.93 -24.82 1.50
CA HIS A 92 -5.64 -24.88 2.20
C HIS A 92 -5.79 -24.68 3.71
N VAL A 93 -6.96 -25.02 4.26
CA VAL A 93 -7.26 -24.87 5.69
C VAL A 93 -6.28 -25.67 6.56
N ASP A 94 -5.89 -26.86 6.09
CA ASP A 94 -5.00 -27.77 6.83
C ASP A 94 -3.59 -27.19 7.06
N ILE A 95 -3.12 -26.34 6.14
CA ILE A 95 -1.78 -25.77 6.20
C ILE A 95 -1.73 -24.39 6.86
N ILE A 96 -2.87 -23.86 7.33
CA ILE A 96 -2.95 -22.54 8.00
C ILE A 96 -2.05 -22.48 9.23
N HIS A 97 -1.83 -23.62 9.91
CA HIS A 97 -0.98 -23.70 11.09
C HIS A 97 0.50 -23.47 10.77
N ASP A 98 0.99 -23.91 9.60
CA ASP A 98 2.34 -23.65 9.14
C ASP A 98 2.40 -22.41 8.25
N LYS A 99 2.69 -21.27 8.90
CA LYS A 99 2.82 -19.97 8.22
C LYS A 99 3.84 -19.98 7.09
N ARG A 100 4.94 -20.75 7.19
CA ARG A 100 5.99 -20.72 6.14
C ARG A 100 5.47 -21.37 4.87
N LEU A 101 4.93 -22.58 5.00
CA LEU A 101 4.37 -23.32 3.88
C LEU A 101 3.17 -22.58 3.26
N PHE A 102 2.28 -22.04 4.10
CA PHE A 102 1.14 -21.26 3.66
C PHE A 102 1.55 -20.04 2.83
N HIS A 103 2.55 -19.27 3.30
CA HIS A 103 3.04 -18.12 2.56
C HIS A 103 3.68 -18.50 1.20
N GLN A 104 4.39 -19.62 1.13
CA GLN A 104 4.99 -20.11 -0.12
C GLN A 104 3.91 -20.45 -1.15
N GLN A 105 2.92 -21.25 -0.75
CA GLN A 105 1.84 -21.64 -1.65
C GLN A 105 0.95 -20.44 -2.05
N LEU A 106 0.71 -19.51 -1.12
CA LEU A 106 0.00 -18.27 -1.42
C LEU A 106 0.77 -17.44 -2.45
N ALA A 107 2.10 -17.35 -2.33
CA ALA A 107 2.93 -16.65 -3.31
C ALA A 107 2.83 -17.28 -4.70
N ASP A 108 2.88 -18.62 -4.78
CA ASP A 108 2.73 -19.35 -6.04
C ASP A 108 1.35 -19.12 -6.67
N TYR A 109 0.29 -19.15 -5.87
CA TYR A 109 -1.06 -18.83 -6.30
C TYR A 109 -1.17 -17.39 -6.83
N LEU A 110 -0.59 -16.41 -6.14
CA LEU A 110 -0.60 -15.01 -6.58
C LEU A 110 0.18 -14.81 -7.89
N ILE A 111 1.29 -15.53 -8.09
CA ILE A 111 2.01 -15.52 -9.36
C ILE A 111 1.12 -16.07 -10.47
N PHE A 112 0.45 -17.21 -10.24
CA PHE A 112 -0.52 -17.76 -11.19
C PHE A 112 -1.65 -16.78 -11.51
N TYR A 113 -2.26 -16.17 -10.50
CA TYR A 113 -3.36 -15.21 -10.64
C TYR A 113 -2.94 -14.02 -11.52
N ASN A 114 -1.76 -13.47 -11.29
CA ASN A 114 -1.32 -12.27 -12.02
C ASN A 114 -0.81 -12.56 -13.43
N THR A 115 -0.23 -13.74 -13.67
CA THR A 115 0.51 -14.04 -14.92
C THR A 115 -0.22 -14.96 -15.87
N LYS A 116 -0.99 -15.93 -15.37
CA LYS A 116 -1.59 -17.01 -16.17
C LYS A 116 -3.13 -16.99 -16.17
N ARG A 117 -3.76 -16.49 -15.10
CA ARG A 117 -5.23 -16.47 -15.00
C ARG A 117 -5.86 -15.54 -16.03
N ILE A 118 -6.84 -16.07 -16.76
CA ILE A 118 -7.61 -15.34 -17.76
C ILE A 118 -8.83 -14.70 -17.09
N HIS A 119 -9.01 -13.39 -17.25
CA HIS A 119 -10.16 -12.67 -16.70
C HIS A 119 -11.16 -12.30 -17.80
N LYS A 120 -12.41 -12.77 -17.64
CA LYS A 120 -13.50 -12.44 -18.57
C LYS A 120 -13.76 -10.92 -18.64
N SER A 121 -13.72 -10.23 -17.51
CA SER A 121 -13.90 -8.78 -17.43
C SER A 121 -12.75 -7.99 -18.07
N LEU A 122 -11.57 -8.59 -18.23
CA LEU A 122 -10.40 -7.98 -18.87
C LEU A 122 -10.24 -8.43 -20.33
N ASN A 123 -11.33 -8.80 -21.00
CA ASN A 123 -11.32 -9.29 -22.37
C ASN A 123 -10.37 -10.49 -22.58
N LYS A 124 -10.39 -11.45 -21.64
CA LYS A 124 -9.54 -12.65 -21.62
C LYS A 124 -8.03 -12.38 -21.49
N LYS A 125 -7.64 -11.24 -20.91
CA LYS A 125 -6.24 -10.93 -20.57
C LYS A 125 -5.95 -11.28 -19.12
N THR A 126 -4.67 -11.48 -18.82
CA THR A 126 -4.21 -11.59 -17.44
C THR A 126 -4.10 -10.21 -16.80
N PRO A 127 -4.14 -10.10 -15.45
CA PRO A 127 -4.04 -8.81 -14.78
C PRO A 127 -2.79 -8.02 -15.20
N ILE A 128 -1.64 -8.70 -15.33
CA ILE A 128 -0.39 -8.05 -15.72
C ILE A 128 -0.42 -7.57 -17.19
N GLN A 129 -0.98 -8.38 -18.10
CA GLN A 129 -1.11 -8.00 -19.51
C GLN A 129 -2.00 -6.76 -19.66
N PHE A 130 -3.12 -6.72 -18.93
CA PHE A 130 -4.02 -5.57 -18.94
C PHE A 130 -3.33 -4.30 -18.42
N ILE A 131 -2.52 -4.41 -17.36
CA ILE A 131 -1.75 -3.29 -16.81
C ILE A 131 -0.73 -2.77 -17.82
N ILE A 132 0.02 -3.67 -18.47
CA ILE A 132 1.03 -3.32 -19.49
C ILE A 132 0.39 -2.57 -20.65
N GLU A 133 -0.72 -3.07 -21.17
CA GLU A 133 -1.44 -2.47 -22.31
C GLU A 133 -2.00 -1.08 -21.98
N LYS A 134 -2.51 -0.88 -20.76
CA LYS A 134 -3.06 0.42 -20.32
C LYS A 134 -1.97 1.46 -20.01
N GLY A 135 -0.69 1.14 -20.20
CA GLY A 135 0.42 2.00 -19.81
C GLY A 135 0.52 2.22 -18.30
N GLY A 136 -0.20 1.41 -17.51
CA GLY A 136 -0.32 1.54 -16.06
C GLY A 136 0.79 0.82 -15.30
N MET A 137 1.93 0.54 -15.95
CA MET A 137 3.09 -0.03 -15.27
C MET A 137 3.61 0.98 -14.24
N SER A 138 3.05 0.90 -13.04
CA SER A 138 3.76 1.33 -11.84
C SER A 138 5.07 0.54 -11.81
N GLN A 139 6.19 1.19 -11.49
CA GLN A 139 7.48 0.54 -11.19
C GLN A 139 7.40 -0.46 -10.01
N LYS A 140 6.20 -0.77 -9.53
CA LYS A 140 5.89 -1.43 -8.27
C LYS A 140 4.96 -2.64 -8.42
N SER A 141 4.74 -3.18 -9.61
CA SER A 141 3.73 -4.23 -9.87
C SER A 141 4.13 -5.67 -9.53
N LEU A 142 5.38 -5.94 -9.16
CA LEU A 142 5.84 -7.30 -8.85
C LEU A 142 6.73 -7.29 -7.61
N SER A 143 6.28 -7.90 -6.52
CA SER A 143 7.19 -8.27 -5.43
C SER A 143 8.07 -9.43 -5.91
N TYR A 144 9.32 -9.12 -6.21
CA TYR A 144 10.40 -10.10 -6.29
C TYR A 144 10.80 -10.48 -4.86
N THR A 145 10.50 -11.71 -4.44
CA THR A 145 11.18 -12.32 -3.31
C THR A 145 12.45 -12.94 -3.88
N SER A 146 13.58 -12.25 -3.72
CA SER A 146 14.88 -12.88 -3.90
C SER A 146 15.01 -13.93 -2.79
N TYR A 147 15.05 -15.20 -3.18
CA TYR A 147 15.61 -16.24 -2.32
C TYR A 147 17.12 -16.02 -2.17
#